data_AF-A0A7C3Y1Y0-F1
#
_entry.id   AF-A0A7C3Y1Y0-F1
#
_cell.length_a   1.000
_cell.length_b   1.000
_cell.length_c   1.000
_cell.angle_alpha   90.00
_cell.angle_beta   90.00
_cell.angle_gamma   90.00
#
_symmetry.space_group_name_H-M   'P 1'
#
loop_
_entity.id
_entity.type
_entity.pdbx_description
1 polymer ?
#
loop_
_entity_poly.entity_id
_entity_poly.type
_entity_poly.pdbx_seq_one_letter_code
_entity_poly.pdbx_strand_id
1 'polypeptide(L)'
;MHIYEYLFTAIVIVTMLVAASVMVTTMPQPSLSVSAKEQLKTTTQRIMTQLILETGDPPDWGSNVSISAKDMKLFGLAKYTESTREAYVLDPDKVQRLSDQNPLYIPPGDVVGLLNINREYGLMLCFEPGVGVNVKPLAGGQYEISVYSNQNKLPIANAKVFAKMIYYNGSAFKVSDGLPEDSLVTDPSGRVRYTFNIFDGQPRDKVLVIVVDYFGVRFINTYFPNGTDYVRGYTIGNKVIFKEQQTFGNTNITQILVLRSDDRYDVKCVDSEILRENATFYNISYVEPSAVLLMLDQDGKLIIAWKDVPECYSSLPGAVSIPFAYSLERNVMIGGSSYTMRVQVWRMTW
;
A
#
# COMPACT_ATOMS: atom_id res chain seq x y z
N MET A 1 -34.52 -74.92 -17.88
CA MET A 1 -33.37 -74.57 -17.02
C MET A 1 -32.70 -73.25 -17.48
N HIS A 2 -32.44 -73.06 -18.78
CA HIS A 2 -31.80 -71.83 -19.30
C HIS A 2 -32.57 -70.51 -19.14
N ILE A 3 -33.90 -70.50 -19.10
CA ILE A 3 -34.69 -69.26 -18.91
C ILE A 3 -34.40 -68.59 -17.56
N TYR A 4 -34.15 -69.36 -16.51
CA TYR A 4 -33.79 -68.81 -15.19
C TYR A 4 -32.39 -68.21 -15.18
N GLU A 5 -31.44 -68.78 -15.93
CA GLU A 5 -30.09 -68.23 -16.09
C GLU A 5 -30.12 -66.90 -16.85
N TYR A 6 -30.89 -66.80 -17.93
CA TYR A 6 -31.04 -65.55 -18.68
C TYR A 6 -31.76 -64.46 -17.86
N LEU A 7 -32.80 -64.83 -17.10
CA LEU A 7 -33.50 -63.91 -16.21
C LEU A 7 -32.57 -63.39 -15.11
N PHE A 8 -31.80 -64.28 -14.49
CA PHE A 8 -30.83 -63.93 -13.45
C PHE A 8 -29.74 -63.00 -14.00
N THR A 9 -29.21 -63.31 -15.18
CA THR A 9 -28.19 -62.48 -15.84
C THR A 9 -28.73 -61.08 -16.17
N ALA A 10 -29.97 -60.98 -16.66
CA ALA A 10 -30.61 -59.70 -16.94
C ALA A 10 -30.80 -58.85 -15.67
N ILE A 11 -31.22 -59.47 -14.56
CA ILE A 11 -31.37 -58.79 -13.27
C ILE A 11 -30.03 -58.28 -12.76
N VAL A 12 -28.96 -59.07 -12.88
CA VAL A 12 -27.60 -58.67 -12.49
C VAL A 12 -27.11 -57.48 -13.33
N ILE A 13 -27.34 -57.50 -14.65
CA ILE A 13 -26.93 -56.39 -15.52
C ILE A 13 -27.69 -55.11 -15.15
N VAL A 14 -29.02 -55.18 -14.95
CA VAL A 14 -29.83 -54.02 -14.59
C VAL A 14 -29.42 -53.44 -13.22
N THR A 15 -29.19 -54.30 -12.23
CA THR A 15 -28.74 -53.85 -10.91
C THR A 15 -27.35 -53.21 -10.95
N MET A 16 -26.44 -53.76 -11.75
CA MET A 16 -25.10 -53.18 -11.95
C MET A 16 -25.18 -51.79 -12.62
N LEU A 17 -26.07 -51.63 -13.60
CA LEU A 17 -26.26 -50.37 -14.32
C LEU A 17 -26.92 -49.29 -13.44
N VAL A 18 -27.88 -49.67 -12.60
CA VAL A 18 -28.50 -48.78 -11.60
C VAL A 18 -27.46 -48.38 -10.55
N ALA A 19 -26.67 -49.32 -10.02
CA ALA A 19 -25.63 -49.02 -9.05
C ALA A 19 -24.57 -48.06 -9.62
N ALA A 20 -24.13 -48.25 -10.87
CA ALA A 20 -23.21 -47.34 -11.55
C ALA A 20 -23.81 -45.94 -11.76
N SER A 21 -25.08 -45.85 -12.16
CA SER A 21 -25.79 -44.56 -12.34
C SER A 21 -25.96 -43.81 -11.02
N VAL A 22 -26.31 -44.52 -9.94
CA VAL A 22 -26.38 -43.96 -8.58
C VAL A 22 -24.98 -43.51 -8.14
N MET A 23 -23.91 -44.27 -8.41
CA MET A 23 -22.56 -43.88 -8.03
C MET A 23 -22.06 -42.64 -8.77
N VAL A 24 -22.40 -42.47 -10.06
CA VAL A 24 -22.06 -41.28 -10.84
C VAL A 24 -22.85 -40.05 -10.38
N THR A 25 -24.12 -40.21 -10.03
CA THR A 25 -24.97 -39.11 -9.54
C THR A 25 -24.72 -38.75 -8.08
N THR A 26 -24.27 -39.70 -7.26
CA THR A 26 -23.84 -39.49 -5.88
C THR A 26 -22.36 -39.18 -5.75
N MET A 27 -21.60 -39.19 -6.85
CA MET A 27 -20.22 -38.71 -6.87
C MET A 27 -20.25 -37.28 -6.33
N PRO A 28 -19.65 -37.02 -5.15
CA PRO A 28 -20.08 -35.86 -4.40
C PRO A 28 -19.54 -34.61 -5.08
N GLN A 29 -20.45 -33.75 -5.58
CA GLN A 29 -20.13 -32.33 -5.80
C GLN A 29 -19.33 -31.69 -4.66
N PRO A 30 -19.53 -32.07 -3.37
CA PRO A 30 -18.63 -31.68 -2.29
C PRO A 30 -17.15 -31.94 -2.58
N SER A 31 -16.78 -33.10 -3.14
CA SER A 31 -15.38 -33.48 -3.42
C SER A 31 -14.74 -32.56 -4.47
N LEU A 32 -15.48 -32.23 -5.54
CA LEU A 32 -15.03 -31.29 -6.56
C LEU A 32 -14.88 -29.87 -5.99
N SER A 33 -15.82 -29.45 -5.14
CA SER A 33 -15.76 -28.14 -4.48
C SER A 33 -14.61 -28.03 -3.47
N VAL A 34 -14.28 -29.12 -2.77
CA VAL A 34 -13.15 -29.21 -1.84
C VAL A 34 -11.83 -29.15 -2.61
N SER A 35 -11.73 -29.87 -3.73
CA SER A 35 -10.56 -29.80 -4.61
C SER A 35 -10.32 -28.39 -5.16
N ALA A 36 -11.37 -27.70 -5.62
CA ALA A 36 -11.24 -26.33 -6.13
C ALA A 36 -10.83 -25.33 -5.04
N LYS A 37 -11.35 -25.51 -3.82
CA LYS A 37 -10.97 -24.70 -2.64
C LYS A 37 -9.49 -24.88 -2.29
N GLU A 38 -9.00 -26.12 -2.23
CA GLU A 38 -7.60 -26.39 -1.91
C GLU A 38 -6.65 -25.90 -3.02
N GLN A 39 -7.06 -25.96 -4.29
CA GLN A 39 -6.30 -25.36 -5.40
C GLN A 39 -6.18 -23.84 -5.27
N LEU A 40 -7.30 -23.14 -5.01
CA LEU A 40 -7.28 -21.70 -4.76
C LEU A 40 -6.40 -21.35 -3.57
N LYS A 41 -6.56 -22.05 -2.45
CA LYS A 41 -5.75 -21.86 -1.24
C LYS A 41 -4.25 -22.03 -1.50
N THR A 42 -3.86 -23.11 -2.17
CA THR A 42 -2.45 -23.38 -2.52
C THR A 42 -1.90 -22.30 -3.44
N THR A 43 -2.69 -21.86 -4.42
CA THR A 43 -2.30 -20.80 -5.36
C THR A 43 -2.15 -19.46 -4.66
N THR A 44 -3.10 -19.06 -3.82
CA THR A 44 -3.02 -17.83 -3.02
C THR A 44 -1.83 -17.84 -2.07
N GLN A 45 -1.54 -18.98 -1.41
CA GLN A 45 -0.37 -19.11 -0.55
C GLN A 45 0.95 -18.96 -1.32
N ARG A 46 1.04 -19.57 -2.51
CA ARG A 46 2.19 -19.43 -3.41
C ARG A 46 2.39 -17.96 -3.82
N ILE A 47 1.32 -17.30 -4.27
CA ILE A 47 1.35 -15.88 -4.69
C ILE A 47 1.75 -14.99 -3.52
N MET A 48 1.11 -15.14 -2.35
CA MET A 48 1.47 -14.36 -1.16
C MET A 48 2.95 -14.53 -0.80
N THR A 49 3.46 -15.77 -0.83
CA THR A 49 4.87 -16.06 -0.54
C THR A 49 5.79 -15.37 -1.55
N GLN A 50 5.49 -15.48 -2.84
CA GLN A 50 6.26 -14.82 -3.90
C GLN A 50 6.24 -13.29 -3.75
N LEU A 51 5.08 -12.70 -3.44
CA LEU A 51 4.96 -11.25 -3.29
C LEU A 51 5.77 -10.71 -2.11
N ILE A 52 5.73 -11.39 -0.96
CA ILE A 52 6.35 -10.88 0.28
C ILE A 52 7.81 -11.30 0.48
N LEU A 53 8.29 -12.34 -0.18
CA LEU A 53 9.65 -12.87 -0.01
C LEU A 53 10.55 -12.66 -1.23
N GLU A 54 10.01 -12.55 -2.44
CA GLU A 54 10.82 -12.34 -3.64
C GLU A 54 10.88 -10.86 -4.02
N THR A 55 12.06 -10.44 -4.45
CA THR A 55 12.32 -9.08 -4.93
C THR A 55 11.87 -8.87 -6.37
N GLY A 56 11.64 -9.95 -7.12
CA GLY A 56 11.48 -9.91 -8.57
C GLY A 56 12.82 -9.94 -9.32
N ASP A 57 12.74 -10.01 -10.65
CA ASP A 57 13.87 -10.04 -11.56
C ASP A 57 13.61 -9.09 -12.75
N PRO A 58 14.37 -7.99 -12.88
CA PRO A 58 15.52 -7.60 -12.04
C PRO A 58 15.09 -7.08 -10.66
N PRO A 59 15.91 -7.20 -9.61
CA PRO A 59 15.50 -6.94 -8.22
C PRO A 59 15.19 -5.45 -7.91
N ASP A 60 15.76 -4.53 -8.69
CA ASP A 60 15.64 -3.07 -8.57
C ASP A 60 14.51 -2.48 -9.46
N TRP A 61 13.65 -3.33 -10.03
CA TRP A 61 12.58 -2.89 -10.95
C TRP A 61 11.69 -1.79 -10.36
N GLY A 62 11.51 -1.73 -9.04
CA GLY A 62 10.71 -0.69 -8.38
C GLY A 62 11.32 0.69 -8.51
N SER A 63 12.60 0.82 -8.16
CA SER A 63 13.34 2.10 -8.15
C SER A 63 13.83 2.53 -9.53
N ASN A 64 13.99 1.58 -10.46
CA ASN A 64 14.51 1.86 -11.79
C ASN A 64 13.39 2.28 -12.76
N VAL A 65 13.35 3.57 -13.07
CA VAL A 65 12.31 4.16 -13.92
C VAL A 65 12.34 3.71 -15.38
N SER A 66 13.45 3.11 -15.83
CA SER A 66 13.59 2.60 -17.20
C SER A 66 12.97 1.21 -17.39
N ILE A 67 12.62 0.53 -16.28
CA ILE A 67 12.13 -0.85 -16.31
C ILE A 67 10.60 -0.86 -16.37
N SER A 68 10.07 -1.44 -17.43
CA SER A 68 8.65 -1.63 -17.65
C SER A 68 8.21 -3.07 -17.33
N ALA A 69 6.91 -3.32 -17.39
CA ALA A 69 6.35 -4.65 -17.21
C ALA A 69 6.95 -5.73 -18.13
N LYS A 70 7.41 -5.33 -19.33
CA LYS A 70 7.95 -6.23 -20.36
C LYS A 70 9.37 -6.67 -20.08
N ASP A 71 10.11 -5.89 -19.30
CA ASP A 71 11.52 -6.14 -18.99
C ASP A 71 11.66 -7.06 -17.77
N MET A 72 10.57 -7.25 -17.01
CA MET A 72 10.53 -8.11 -15.84
C MET A 72 10.32 -9.57 -16.22
N LYS A 73 11.05 -10.47 -15.55
CA LYS A 73 10.86 -11.92 -15.66
C LYS A 73 10.10 -12.49 -14.47
N LEU A 74 10.28 -11.88 -13.30
CA LEU A 74 9.65 -12.32 -12.06
C LEU A 74 9.08 -11.11 -11.32
N PHE A 75 7.83 -11.24 -10.88
CA PHE A 75 7.18 -10.24 -10.05
C PHE A 75 7.32 -10.58 -8.56
N GLY A 76 7.66 -9.58 -7.76
CA GLY A 76 7.81 -9.67 -6.31
C GLY A 76 7.93 -8.29 -5.70
N LEU A 77 7.39 -8.09 -4.50
CA LEU A 77 7.31 -6.78 -3.82
C LEU A 77 8.32 -6.64 -2.69
N ALA A 78 9.06 -7.69 -2.35
CA ALA A 78 10.02 -7.63 -1.27
C ALA A 78 11.10 -6.57 -1.55
N LYS A 79 11.50 -5.90 -0.48
CA LYS A 79 12.57 -4.91 -0.51
C LYS A 79 13.88 -5.57 -0.91
N TYR A 80 14.54 -5.01 -1.91
CA TYR A 80 15.90 -5.40 -2.28
C TYR A 80 16.90 -4.63 -1.42
N THR A 81 17.78 -5.36 -0.74
CA THR A 81 18.87 -4.83 0.07
C THR A 81 20.09 -5.71 -0.15
N GLU A 82 21.26 -5.09 -0.28
CA GLU A 82 22.51 -5.82 -0.57
C GLU A 82 22.96 -6.72 0.59
N SER A 83 22.55 -6.42 1.82
CA SER A 83 23.10 -7.03 3.03
C SER A 83 22.18 -8.03 3.74
N THR A 84 20.85 -7.90 3.68
CA THR A 84 19.91 -8.83 4.34
C THR A 84 18.51 -8.77 3.76
N ARG A 85 17.97 -9.88 3.23
CA ARG A 85 16.52 -9.99 2.90
C ARG A 85 15.70 -9.77 4.19
N GLU A 86 15.10 -8.60 4.32
CA GLU A 86 14.16 -8.30 5.40
C GLU A 86 12.82 -8.95 5.06
N ALA A 87 12.53 -10.11 5.66
CA ALA A 87 11.26 -10.79 5.45
C ALA A 87 10.09 -9.88 5.87
N TYR A 88 9.01 -9.89 5.08
CA TYR A 88 7.80 -9.09 5.32
C TYR A 88 7.99 -7.57 5.19
N VAL A 89 9.12 -7.10 4.65
CA VAL A 89 9.32 -5.69 4.29
C VAL A 89 9.18 -5.54 2.79
N LEU A 90 8.18 -4.76 2.36
CA LEU A 90 7.96 -4.48 0.94
C LEU A 90 8.65 -3.18 0.54
N ASP A 91 9.08 -3.14 -0.72
CA ASP A 91 9.65 -1.95 -1.32
C ASP A 91 8.55 -0.92 -1.63
N PRO A 92 8.57 0.28 -1.02
CA PRO A 92 7.59 1.31 -1.35
C PRO A 92 7.66 1.76 -2.81
N ASP A 93 8.82 1.65 -3.48
CA ASP A 93 8.94 1.97 -4.91
C ASP A 93 8.23 0.96 -5.81
N LYS A 94 8.19 -0.31 -5.40
CA LYS A 94 7.43 -1.35 -6.10
C LYS A 94 5.93 -1.21 -5.85
N VAL A 95 5.55 -0.98 -4.59
CA VAL A 95 4.15 -0.88 -4.17
C VAL A 95 3.45 0.33 -4.81
N GLN A 96 4.11 1.49 -4.89
CA GLN A 96 3.51 2.69 -5.49
C GLN A 96 3.23 2.55 -7.00
N ARG A 97 3.97 1.68 -7.69
CA ARG A 97 3.75 1.38 -9.12
C ARG A 97 2.51 0.52 -9.37
N LEU A 98 1.84 0.07 -8.31
CA LEU A 98 0.52 -0.56 -8.38
C LEU A 98 -0.63 0.46 -8.32
N SER A 99 -0.33 1.75 -8.16
CA SER A 99 -1.33 2.81 -8.18
C SER A 99 -1.53 3.32 -9.61
N ASP A 100 -2.78 3.37 -10.07
CA ASP A 100 -3.15 3.87 -11.41
C ASP A 100 -2.85 5.37 -11.60
N GLN A 101 -2.65 6.10 -10.50
CA GLN A 101 -2.25 7.51 -10.51
C GLN A 101 -0.77 7.70 -10.82
N ASN A 102 0.05 6.66 -10.61
CA ASN A 102 1.49 6.71 -10.81
C ASN A 102 1.81 6.72 -12.32
N PRO A 103 2.67 7.63 -12.82
CA PRO A 103 3.09 7.65 -14.22
C PRO A 103 3.76 6.35 -14.70
N LEU A 104 4.35 5.56 -13.79
CA LEU A 104 5.00 4.27 -14.07
C LEU A 104 4.15 3.07 -13.61
N TYR A 105 2.83 3.24 -13.61
CA TYR A 105 1.85 2.22 -13.24
C TYR A 105 2.04 0.92 -14.03
N ILE A 106 1.94 -0.21 -13.33
CA ILE A 106 2.00 -1.55 -13.91
C ILE A 106 0.57 -2.13 -13.94
N PRO A 107 -0.02 -2.32 -15.11
CA PRO A 107 -1.35 -2.89 -15.23
C PRO A 107 -1.48 -4.31 -14.61
N PRO A 108 -2.61 -4.62 -13.95
CA PRO A 108 -2.90 -5.93 -13.37
C PRO A 108 -2.73 -7.09 -14.32
N GLY A 109 -3.08 -6.91 -15.60
CA GLY A 109 -2.91 -7.95 -16.62
C GLY A 109 -1.46 -8.42 -16.76
N ASP A 110 -0.51 -7.49 -16.67
CA ASP A 110 0.91 -7.81 -16.76
C ASP A 110 1.39 -8.57 -15.52
N VAL A 111 0.98 -8.14 -14.33
CA VAL A 111 1.33 -8.81 -13.06
C VAL A 111 0.76 -10.23 -13.01
N VAL A 112 -0.49 -10.42 -13.42
CA VAL A 112 -1.14 -11.74 -13.52
C VAL A 112 -0.38 -12.64 -14.52
N GLY A 113 0.16 -12.08 -15.60
CA GLY A 113 1.06 -12.77 -16.53
C GLY A 113 2.38 -13.20 -15.87
N LEU A 114 3.04 -12.29 -15.15
CA LEU A 114 4.31 -12.53 -14.44
C LEU A 114 4.17 -13.52 -13.27
N LEU A 115 2.99 -13.60 -12.65
CA LEU A 115 2.66 -14.60 -11.64
C LEU A 115 2.24 -15.96 -12.24
N ASN A 116 2.18 -16.05 -13.57
CA ASN A 116 1.78 -17.24 -14.33
C ASN A 116 0.41 -17.79 -13.90
N ILE A 117 -0.58 -16.89 -13.75
CA ILE A 117 -1.97 -17.23 -13.36
C ILE A 117 -3.04 -16.74 -14.34
N ASN A 118 -2.63 -16.07 -15.42
CA ASN A 118 -3.49 -15.36 -16.39
C ASN A 118 -4.57 -16.17 -17.09
N ARG A 119 -4.44 -17.50 -17.14
CA ARG A 119 -5.42 -18.36 -17.83
C ARG A 119 -6.60 -18.75 -16.97
N GLU A 120 -6.39 -18.84 -15.65
CA GLU A 120 -7.34 -19.52 -14.77
C GLU A 120 -7.80 -18.65 -13.60
N TYR A 121 -7.00 -17.68 -13.18
CA TYR A 121 -7.26 -16.92 -11.96
C TYR A 121 -7.14 -15.42 -12.16
N GLY A 122 -7.98 -14.69 -11.42
CA GLY A 122 -7.81 -13.26 -11.19
C GLY A 122 -7.15 -13.00 -9.83
N LEU A 123 -6.66 -11.78 -9.65
CA LEU A 123 -5.90 -11.35 -8.47
C LEU A 123 -6.36 -9.98 -8.00
N MET A 124 -6.51 -9.84 -6.69
CA MET A 124 -6.62 -8.55 -6.01
C MET A 124 -5.64 -8.50 -4.84
N LEU A 125 -4.92 -7.39 -4.76
CA LEU A 125 -4.00 -7.06 -3.68
C LEU A 125 -4.55 -5.83 -2.98
N CYS A 126 -4.69 -5.85 -1.66
CA CYS A 126 -5.06 -4.67 -0.89
C CYS A 126 -4.07 -4.44 0.24
N PHE A 127 -3.80 -3.18 0.53
CA PHE A 127 -2.89 -2.74 1.58
C PHE A 127 -3.67 -1.89 2.57
N GLU A 128 -4.05 -2.48 3.70
CA GLU A 128 -4.82 -1.80 4.73
C GLU A 128 -3.85 -1.37 5.85
N PRO A 129 -3.66 -0.07 6.13
CA PRO A 129 -2.80 0.34 7.23
C PRO A 129 -3.37 -0.19 8.55
N GLY A 130 -2.53 -0.69 9.46
CA GLY A 130 -3.04 -1.27 10.72
C GLY A 130 -3.78 -0.23 11.59
N VAL A 131 -3.38 1.03 11.47
CA VAL A 131 -3.92 2.17 12.20
C VAL A 131 -4.40 3.23 11.22
N GLY A 132 -5.60 3.75 11.44
CA GLY A 132 -6.16 4.90 10.74
C GLY A 132 -6.00 6.16 11.58
N VAL A 133 -5.74 7.28 10.89
CA VAL A 133 -5.62 8.60 11.50
C VAL A 133 -6.57 9.54 10.78
N ASN A 134 -7.42 10.21 11.54
CA ASN A 134 -8.27 11.29 11.05
C ASN A 134 -7.91 12.59 11.76
N VAL A 135 -7.79 13.67 10.99
CA VAL A 135 -7.42 14.99 11.51
C VAL A 135 -8.55 15.96 11.28
N LYS A 136 -9.00 16.61 12.35
CA LYS A 136 -10.01 17.65 12.30
C LYS A 136 -9.44 18.98 12.78
N PRO A 137 -9.34 20.00 11.93
CA PRO A 137 -8.98 21.34 12.38
C PRO A 137 -10.09 21.91 13.27
N LEU A 138 -9.70 22.56 14.36
CA LEU A 138 -10.55 23.26 15.31
C LEU A 138 -10.22 24.77 15.30
N ALA A 139 -11.01 25.56 16.02
CA ALA A 139 -10.76 26.99 16.16
C ALA A 139 -9.45 27.27 16.90
N GLY A 140 -8.82 28.41 16.61
CA GLY A 140 -7.62 28.86 17.35
C GLY A 140 -6.33 28.07 17.03
N GLY A 141 -6.23 27.45 15.84
CA GLY A 141 -5.02 26.70 15.46
C GLY A 141 -4.87 25.33 16.15
N GLN A 142 -5.95 24.87 16.80
CA GLN A 142 -6.01 23.54 17.40
C GLN A 142 -6.39 22.49 16.36
N TYR A 143 -5.90 21.27 16.55
CA TYR A 143 -6.21 20.12 15.73
C TYR A 143 -6.58 18.94 16.64
N GLU A 144 -7.68 18.27 16.31
CA GLU A 144 -8.05 17.01 16.94
C GLU A 144 -7.61 15.87 16.04
N ILE A 145 -6.72 15.03 16.55
CA ILE A 145 -6.21 13.85 15.87
C ILE A 145 -6.92 12.64 16.50
N SER A 146 -7.62 11.88 15.67
CA SER A 146 -8.33 10.66 16.07
C SER A 146 -7.59 9.45 15.50
N VAL A 147 -7.24 8.50 16.38
CA VAL A 147 -6.55 7.26 16.05
C VAL A 147 -7.53 6.11 16.24
N TYR A 148 -7.66 5.28 15.21
CA TYR A 148 -8.59 4.14 15.20
C TYR A 148 -7.97 2.94 14.47
N SER A 149 -8.47 1.74 14.74
CA SER A 149 -8.09 0.55 13.97
C SER A 149 -8.83 0.56 12.64
N ASN A 150 -8.10 0.41 11.53
CA ASN A 150 -8.75 0.38 10.21
C ASN A 150 -9.58 -0.88 9.97
N GLN A 151 -9.30 -1.97 10.71
CA GLN A 151 -9.99 -3.25 10.55
C GLN A 151 -11.42 -3.22 11.11
N ASN A 152 -11.61 -2.66 12.30
CA ASN A 152 -12.91 -2.66 13.00
C ASN A 152 -13.48 -1.26 13.27
N LYS A 153 -12.77 -0.20 12.84
CA LYS A 153 -13.13 1.21 13.05
C LYS A 153 -13.29 1.61 14.52
N LEU A 154 -12.73 0.84 15.45
CA LEU A 154 -12.74 1.16 16.87
C LEU A 154 -11.63 2.16 17.22
N PRO A 155 -11.89 3.09 18.15
CA PRO A 155 -10.87 4.01 18.62
C PRO A 155 -9.74 3.28 19.36
N ILE A 156 -8.51 3.75 19.18
CA ILE A 156 -7.33 3.21 19.86
C ILE A 156 -6.92 4.17 20.97
N ALA A 157 -7.16 3.76 22.21
CA ALA A 157 -6.69 4.46 23.40
C ALA A 157 -5.20 4.14 23.67
N ASN A 158 -4.52 5.03 24.39
CA ASN A 158 -3.13 4.87 24.81
C ASN A 158 -2.09 4.79 23.67
N ALA A 159 -2.43 5.26 22.46
CA ALA A 159 -1.47 5.38 21.37
C ALA A 159 -0.61 6.63 21.55
N LYS A 160 0.71 6.50 21.35
CA LYS A 160 1.63 7.64 21.35
C LYS A 160 1.53 8.34 20.00
N VAL A 161 1.19 9.63 20.02
CA VAL A 161 1.04 10.47 18.84
C VAL A 161 2.09 11.57 18.87
N PHE A 162 2.87 11.64 17.81
CA PHE A 162 3.86 12.68 17.54
C PHE A 162 3.38 13.45 16.33
N ALA A 163 3.20 14.76 16.46
CA ALA A 163 2.68 15.59 15.39
C ALA A 163 3.54 16.83 15.25
N LYS A 164 4.01 17.13 14.03
CA LYS A 164 4.72 18.37 13.72
C LYS A 164 4.11 19.03 12.50
N MET A 165 3.84 20.33 12.61
CA MET A 165 3.43 21.14 11.48
C MET A 165 4.66 21.66 10.76
N ILE A 166 4.68 21.59 9.44
CA ILE A 166 5.72 22.13 8.59
C ILE A 166 5.08 23.21 7.75
N TYR A 167 5.69 24.38 7.67
CA TYR A 167 5.12 25.53 6.96
C TYR A 167 6.21 26.31 6.25
N TYR A 168 5.83 26.98 5.16
CA TYR A 168 6.72 27.92 4.49
C TYR A 168 6.61 29.31 5.12
N ASN A 169 7.73 29.90 5.50
CA ASN A 169 7.77 31.22 6.15
C ASN A 169 8.14 32.38 5.20
N GLY A 170 8.15 32.14 3.88
CA GLY A 170 8.62 33.11 2.88
C GLY A 170 10.08 32.95 2.47
N SER A 171 10.88 32.20 3.24
CA SER A 171 12.31 31.96 2.95
C SER A 171 12.71 30.49 2.92
N ALA A 172 12.15 29.68 3.82
CA ALA A 172 12.42 28.26 3.93
C ALA A 172 11.23 27.53 4.57
N PHE A 173 11.17 26.22 4.38
CA PHE A 173 10.29 25.38 5.17
C PHE A 173 10.81 25.28 6.60
N LYS A 174 9.94 25.57 7.57
CA LYS A 174 10.22 25.50 9.00
C LYS A 174 9.32 24.47 9.64
N VAL A 175 9.84 23.81 10.66
CA VAL A 175 9.10 22.91 11.53
C VAL A 175 8.57 23.74 12.70
N SER A 176 7.28 23.61 13.02
CA SER A 176 6.69 24.29 14.17
C SER A 176 7.30 23.77 15.47
N ASP A 177 7.67 24.68 16.36
CA ASP A 177 7.94 24.35 17.75
C ASP A 177 6.60 24.05 18.44
N GLY A 178 6.26 22.76 18.51
CA GLY A 178 5.05 22.28 19.16
C GLY A 178 5.29 22.06 20.66
N LEU A 179 4.43 22.64 21.51
CA LEU A 179 4.31 22.22 22.90
C LEU A 179 3.34 21.03 22.99
N PRO A 180 3.63 19.96 23.77
CA PRO A 180 4.87 19.72 24.51
C PRO A 180 5.89 18.95 23.66
N GLU A 181 7.15 19.02 24.08
CA GLU A 181 8.29 18.23 23.57
C GLU A 181 8.09 16.70 23.74
N ASP A 182 6.95 16.27 24.29
CA ASP A 182 6.61 14.91 24.66
C ASP A 182 5.48 14.34 23.78
N SER A 183 5.58 13.04 23.49
CA SER A 183 4.49 12.28 22.84
C SER A 183 3.18 12.48 23.60
N LEU A 184 2.12 12.88 22.92
CA LEU A 184 0.80 12.86 23.52
C LEU A 184 0.20 11.47 23.41
N VAL A 185 -0.64 11.12 24.37
CA VAL A 185 -1.29 9.83 24.43
C VAL A 185 -2.77 10.00 24.15
N THR A 186 -3.34 9.15 23.29
CA THR A 186 -4.77 9.21 22.98
C THR A 186 -5.63 8.85 24.19
N ASP A 187 -6.75 9.56 24.34
CA ASP A 187 -7.76 9.32 25.37
C ASP A 187 -8.53 8.00 25.13
N PRO A 188 -9.43 7.57 26.04
CA PRO A 188 -10.25 6.37 25.85
C PRO A 188 -11.13 6.37 24.60
N SER A 189 -11.37 7.54 23.99
CA SER A 189 -12.07 7.69 22.72
C SER A 189 -11.14 7.75 21.51
N GLY A 190 -9.85 7.46 21.70
CA GLY A 190 -8.84 7.44 20.66
C GLY A 190 -8.44 8.82 20.14
N ARG A 191 -8.69 9.89 20.91
CA ARG A 191 -8.48 11.26 20.47
C ARG A 191 -7.36 11.94 21.24
N VAL A 192 -6.71 12.87 20.56
CA VAL A 192 -5.73 13.79 21.14
C VAL A 192 -5.89 15.16 20.51
N ARG A 193 -5.70 16.22 21.31
CA ARG A 193 -5.76 17.60 20.83
C ARG A 193 -4.37 18.20 20.88
N TYR A 194 -3.98 18.80 19.76
CA TYR A 194 -2.70 19.48 19.61
C TYR A 194 -2.95 20.95 19.27
N THR A 195 -2.20 21.85 19.90
CA THR A 195 -2.21 23.27 19.54
C THR A 195 -0.86 23.59 18.94
N PHE A 196 -0.83 24.00 17.67
CA PHE A 196 0.40 24.43 17.04
C PHE A 196 0.56 25.94 17.22
N ASN A 197 1.66 26.36 17.86
CA ASN A 197 2.04 27.77 17.94
C ASN A 197 2.63 28.18 16.59
N ILE A 198 1.76 28.55 15.65
CA ILE A 198 2.20 29.07 14.35
C ILE A 198 2.38 30.58 14.52
N PHE A 199 3.62 31.00 14.74
CA PHE A 199 4.01 32.41 14.82
C PHE A 199 3.83 33.08 13.45
N ASP A 200 3.14 34.21 13.45
CA ASP A 200 2.82 35.09 12.32
C ASP A 200 1.93 34.51 11.19
N GLY A 201 0.76 35.15 11.03
CA GLY A 201 0.08 35.24 9.74
C GLY A 201 -0.37 33.94 9.07
N GLN A 202 -0.79 32.90 9.82
CA GLN A 202 -1.45 31.67 9.32
C GLN A 202 -0.99 31.28 7.90
N PRO A 203 0.24 30.76 7.73
CA PRO A 203 0.76 30.36 6.43
C PRO A 203 -0.24 29.44 5.71
N ARG A 204 -0.54 29.78 4.46
CA ARG A 204 -1.45 29.00 3.60
C ARG A 204 -0.85 27.63 3.29
N ASP A 205 0.47 27.57 3.12
CA ASP A 205 1.20 26.38 2.71
C ASP A 205 1.77 25.67 3.94
N LYS A 206 1.00 24.69 4.43
CA LYS A 206 1.36 23.91 5.61
C LYS A 206 1.04 22.43 5.44
N VAL A 207 1.85 21.60 6.09
CA VAL A 207 1.78 20.15 6.04
C VAL A 207 1.90 19.63 7.46
N LEU A 208 0.95 18.81 7.88
CA LEU A 208 0.99 18.17 9.20
C LEU A 208 1.50 16.75 9.06
N VAL A 209 2.64 16.45 9.66
CA VAL A 209 3.17 15.09 9.73
C VAL A 209 2.83 14.49 11.08
N ILE A 210 2.20 13.31 11.05
CA ILE A 210 1.73 12.58 12.22
C ILE A 210 2.39 11.22 12.22
N VAL A 211 2.98 10.86 13.35
CA VAL A 211 3.51 9.54 13.62
C VAL A 211 2.72 8.96 14.78
N VAL A 212 2.15 7.80 14.58
CA VAL A 212 1.48 7.03 15.62
C VAL A 212 2.31 5.81 15.94
N ASP A 213 2.56 5.59 17.22
CA ASP A 213 3.17 4.38 17.75
C ASP A 213 2.21 3.75 18.75
N TYR A 214 1.83 2.51 18.46
CA TYR A 214 0.97 1.72 19.32
C TYR A 214 1.61 0.33 19.53
N PHE A 215 2.21 0.13 20.72
CA PHE A 215 2.93 -1.10 21.07
C PHE A 215 3.97 -1.55 20.02
N GLY A 216 4.70 -0.61 19.42
CA GLY A 216 5.72 -0.89 18.40
C GLY A 216 5.18 -0.99 16.97
N VAL A 217 3.87 -0.89 16.78
CA VAL A 217 3.26 -0.69 15.45
C VAL A 217 3.35 0.79 15.10
N ARG A 218 4.22 1.11 14.13
CA ARG A 218 4.41 2.46 13.62
C ARG A 218 3.51 2.73 12.42
N PHE A 219 2.91 3.92 12.38
CA PHE A 219 2.20 4.45 11.22
C PHE A 219 2.53 5.93 11.03
N ILE A 220 2.89 6.31 9.81
CA ILE A 220 3.16 7.70 9.41
C ILE A 220 2.03 8.17 8.51
N ASN A 221 1.45 9.32 8.83
CA ASN A 221 0.42 9.98 8.04
C ASN A 221 0.83 11.42 7.77
N THR A 222 0.53 11.90 6.56
CA THR A 222 0.70 13.30 6.19
C THR A 222 -0.66 13.90 5.87
N TYR A 223 -1.05 14.92 6.63
CA TYR A 223 -2.31 15.62 6.47
C TYR A 223 -2.08 17.01 5.88
N PHE A 224 -2.87 17.35 4.87
CA PHE A 224 -2.87 18.66 4.21
C PHE A 224 -4.12 19.43 4.65
N PRO A 225 -3.98 20.51 5.45
CA PRO A 225 -5.13 21.28 5.90
C PRO A 225 -5.92 21.89 4.73
N ASN A 226 -7.25 21.96 4.91
CA ASN A 226 -8.15 22.55 3.92
C ASN A 226 -7.69 23.96 3.50
N GLY A 227 -7.60 24.19 2.19
CA GLY A 227 -7.12 25.45 1.60
C GLY A 227 -5.68 25.42 1.10
N THR A 228 -4.93 24.33 1.35
CA THR A 228 -3.61 24.11 0.75
C THR A 228 -3.80 23.65 -0.70
N ASP A 229 -3.48 24.52 -1.66
CA ASP A 229 -3.44 24.14 -3.08
C ASP A 229 -2.05 23.60 -3.39
N TYR A 230 -1.96 22.36 -3.89
CA TYR A 230 -0.67 21.75 -4.16
C TYR A 230 -0.62 20.96 -5.47
N VAL A 231 0.57 20.88 -6.06
CA VAL A 231 0.87 19.99 -7.19
C VAL A 231 1.44 18.68 -6.66
N ARG A 232 0.88 17.56 -7.10
CA ARG A 232 1.33 16.23 -6.69
C ARG A 232 2.47 15.73 -7.59
N GLY A 233 3.57 15.33 -6.97
CA GLY A 233 4.65 14.56 -7.58
C GLY A 233 4.74 13.14 -7.01
N TYR A 234 5.54 12.29 -7.66
CA TYR A 234 5.82 10.91 -7.26
C TYR A 234 7.32 10.72 -7.09
N THR A 235 7.75 10.10 -6.00
CA THR A 235 9.17 9.83 -5.75
C THR A 235 9.50 8.37 -6.02
N ILE A 236 10.29 8.05 -7.04
CA ILE A 236 10.71 6.67 -7.35
C ILE A 236 12.24 6.62 -7.36
N GLY A 237 12.83 5.79 -6.48
CA GLY A 237 14.27 5.79 -6.27
C GLY A 237 14.77 7.18 -5.88
N ASN A 238 15.72 7.70 -6.65
CA ASN A 238 16.27 9.04 -6.50
C ASN A 238 15.63 10.07 -7.46
N LYS A 239 14.45 9.77 -8.03
CA LYS A 239 13.77 10.63 -9.00
C LYS A 239 12.44 11.16 -8.47
N VAL A 240 12.09 12.37 -8.89
CA VAL A 240 10.74 12.93 -8.79
C VAL A 240 10.11 12.99 -10.16
N ILE A 241 8.88 12.52 -10.24
CA ILE A 241 8.10 12.43 -11.47
C ILE A 241 6.83 13.24 -11.32
N PHE A 242 6.53 14.06 -12.31
CA PHE A 242 5.28 14.82 -12.40
C PHE A 242 4.48 14.37 -13.63
N LYS A 243 3.15 14.47 -13.56
CA LYS A 243 2.28 14.18 -14.73
C LYS A 243 2.50 15.19 -15.86
N GLU A 244 2.80 16.43 -15.49
CA GLU A 244 3.02 17.54 -16.42
C GLU A 244 4.33 18.25 -16.08
N GLN A 245 4.93 18.91 -17.07
CA GLN A 245 6.16 19.66 -16.86
C GLN A 245 5.94 20.75 -15.81
N GLN A 246 6.82 20.77 -14.80
CA GLN A 246 6.86 21.79 -13.78
C GLN A 246 7.98 22.79 -14.05
N THR A 247 7.77 24.03 -13.65
CA THR A 247 8.83 25.04 -13.59
C THR A 247 9.01 25.43 -12.13
N PHE A 248 10.25 25.42 -11.66
CA PHE A 248 10.55 25.68 -10.26
C PHE A 248 11.13 27.08 -10.08
N GLY A 249 10.71 27.75 -9.01
CA GLY A 249 11.29 29.03 -8.59
C GLY A 249 12.70 28.86 -8.03
N ASN A 250 13.00 27.68 -7.48
CA ASN A 250 14.30 27.32 -6.92
C ASN A 250 14.61 25.83 -7.16
N THR A 251 15.88 25.45 -7.12
CA THR A 251 16.38 24.06 -7.15
C THR A 251 16.49 23.45 -5.76
N ASN A 252 16.31 24.22 -4.69
CA ASN A 252 16.28 23.68 -3.34
C ASN A 252 14.93 23.02 -3.05
N ILE A 253 14.97 21.78 -2.58
CA ILE A 253 13.84 21.02 -2.08
C ILE A 253 14.08 20.68 -0.61
N THR A 254 13.00 20.59 0.16
CA THR A 254 13.07 20.20 1.56
C THR A 254 12.47 18.81 1.71
N GLN A 255 13.25 17.87 2.22
CA GLN A 255 12.80 16.52 2.55
C GLN A 255 12.38 16.46 4.00
N ILE A 256 11.21 15.87 4.25
CA ILE A 256 10.72 15.61 5.59
C ILE A 256 11.09 14.20 5.98
N LEU A 257 11.96 14.08 6.98
CA LEU A 257 12.41 12.81 7.52
C LEU A 257 11.80 12.57 8.89
N VAL A 258 11.26 11.36 9.08
CA VAL A 258 10.78 10.90 10.38
C VAL A 258 11.78 9.92 10.96
N LEU A 259 12.58 10.41 11.91
CA LEU A 259 13.63 9.66 12.57
C LEU A 259 13.14 9.16 13.92
N ARG A 260 13.57 7.95 14.32
CA ARG A 260 13.36 7.44 15.67
C ARG A 260 14.63 7.68 16.48
N SER A 261 14.51 8.37 17.61
CA SER A 261 15.57 8.52 18.61
C SER A 261 15.04 7.95 19.92
N ASP A 262 15.60 6.83 20.35
CA ASP A 262 15.14 6.06 21.51
C ASP A 262 13.65 5.67 21.40
N ASP A 263 12.82 6.31 22.23
CA ASP A 263 11.37 6.12 22.36
C ASP A 263 10.55 7.29 21.81
N ARG A 264 11.21 8.21 21.08
CA ARG A 264 10.60 9.38 20.45
C ARG A 264 10.77 9.36 18.94
N TYR A 265 9.79 9.94 18.25
CA TYR A 265 9.93 10.28 16.84
C TYR A 265 10.21 11.76 16.71
N ASP A 266 11.23 12.07 15.93
CA ASP A 266 11.57 13.42 15.53
C ASP A 266 11.29 13.60 14.05
N VAL A 267 10.75 14.76 13.68
CA VAL A 267 10.52 15.14 12.30
C VAL A 267 11.51 16.24 11.98
N LYS A 268 12.40 15.96 11.03
CA LYS A 268 13.46 16.87 10.58
C LYS A 268 13.24 17.25 9.12
N CYS A 269 13.56 18.50 8.82
CA CYS A 269 13.66 18.99 7.44
C CYS A 269 15.13 18.93 7.02
N VAL A 270 15.40 18.28 5.89
CA VAL A 270 16.72 18.22 5.26
C VAL A 270 16.63 18.82 3.88
N ASP A 271 17.41 19.87 3.64
CA ASP A 271 17.45 20.48 2.33
C ASP A 271 18.31 19.65 1.36
N SER A 272 17.87 19.58 0.11
CA SER A 272 18.53 18.88 -0.97
C SER A 272 18.35 19.66 -2.27
N GLU A 273 19.10 19.30 -3.29
CA GLU A 273 18.97 19.88 -4.62
C GLU A 273 18.16 18.96 -5.54
N ILE A 274 17.37 19.58 -6.42
CA ILE A 274 16.66 18.90 -7.50
C ILE A 274 17.23 19.34 -8.85
N LEU A 275 17.61 18.38 -9.68
CA LEU A 275 18.21 18.61 -10.99
C LEU A 275 17.29 18.06 -12.08
N ARG A 276 16.97 18.88 -13.07
CA ARG A 276 16.13 18.46 -14.19
C ARG A 276 16.88 17.46 -15.07
N GLU A 277 16.26 16.30 -15.32
CA GLU A 277 16.75 15.33 -16.30
C GLU A 277 16.00 15.47 -17.62
N ASN A 278 14.67 15.57 -17.57
CA ASN A 278 13.83 15.81 -18.74
C ASN A 278 12.59 16.66 -18.37
N ALA A 279 11.54 16.66 -19.19
CA ALA A 279 10.34 17.48 -18.94
C ALA A 279 9.60 17.13 -17.64
N THR A 280 9.52 15.85 -17.30
CA THR A 280 8.71 15.34 -16.17
C THR A 280 9.53 14.62 -15.11
N PHE A 281 10.81 14.32 -15.38
CA PHE A 281 11.72 13.62 -14.48
C PHE A 281 12.81 14.55 -13.97
N TYR A 282 13.04 14.45 -12.67
CA TYR A 282 14.01 15.24 -11.93
C TYR A 282 14.79 14.34 -10.99
N ASN A 283 16.10 14.53 -10.89
CA ASN A 283 16.99 13.79 -10.02
C ASN A 283 17.19 14.52 -8.69
N ILE A 284 17.29 13.74 -7.62
CA ILE A 284 17.65 14.17 -6.28
C ILE A 284 18.86 13.36 -5.83
N SER A 285 19.75 13.98 -5.06
CA SER A 285 20.97 13.34 -4.56
C SER A 285 20.68 12.07 -3.72
N TYR A 286 19.66 12.12 -2.87
CA TYR A 286 19.24 11.01 -2.01
C TYR A 286 17.80 11.21 -1.55
N VAL A 287 17.00 10.14 -1.45
CA VAL A 287 15.63 10.21 -0.90
C VAL A 287 15.41 9.03 0.03
N GLU A 288 15.05 9.31 1.28
CA GLU A 288 14.69 8.27 2.25
C GLU A 288 13.37 7.58 1.84
N PRO A 289 13.20 6.26 2.10
CA PRO A 289 12.00 5.53 1.68
C PRO A 289 10.68 6.05 2.25
N SER A 290 10.71 6.76 3.37
CA SER A 290 9.55 7.34 4.05
C SER A 290 9.42 8.86 3.84
N ALA A 291 10.29 9.47 3.03
CA ALA A 291 10.36 10.91 2.92
C ALA A 291 9.14 11.48 2.19
N VAL A 292 8.68 12.63 2.68
CA VAL A 292 7.81 13.53 1.93
C VAL A 292 8.66 14.69 1.47
N LEU A 293 8.65 14.97 0.17
CA LEU A 293 9.37 16.10 -0.41
C LEU A 293 8.42 17.29 -0.53
N LEU A 294 8.91 18.45 -0.09
CA LEU A 294 8.25 19.74 -0.23
C LEU A 294 9.11 20.68 -1.06
N MET A 295 8.46 21.40 -1.97
CA MET A 295 9.10 22.44 -2.76
C MET A 295 8.05 23.46 -3.21
N LEU A 296 8.50 24.58 -3.77
CA LEU A 296 7.62 25.61 -4.34
C LEU A 296 7.86 25.71 -5.85
N ASP A 297 6.79 25.89 -6.61
CA ASP A 297 6.87 26.22 -8.03
C ASP A 297 7.27 27.69 -8.26
N GLN A 298 7.32 28.14 -9.52
CA GLN A 298 7.64 29.54 -9.85
C GLN A 298 6.58 30.55 -9.38
N ASP A 299 5.34 30.12 -9.25
CA ASP A 299 4.21 30.94 -8.83
C ASP A 299 4.02 30.90 -7.29
N GLY A 300 4.90 30.20 -6.58
CA GLY A 300 4.86 30.03 -5.13
C GLY A 300 3.87 28.97 -4.65
N LYS A 301 3.33 28.13 -5.55
CA LYS A 301 2.46 27.01 -5.21
C LYS A 301 3.26 25.86 -4.61
N LEU A 302 2.69 25.24 -3.58
CA LEU A 302 3.28 24.09 -2.93
C LEU A 302 3.29 22.88 -3.88
N ILE A 303 4.44 22.25 -4.02
CA ILE A 303 4.59 20.97 -4.70
C ILE A 303 4.98 19.94 -3.65
N ILE A 304 4.32 18.78 -3.71
CA ILE A 304 4.49 17.72 -2.72
C ILE A 304 4.68 16.41 -3.45
N ALA A 305 5.75 15.69 -3.14
CA ALA A 305 6.00 14.36 -3.69
C ALA A 305 6.23 13.35 -2.55
N TRP A 306 5.58 12.19 -2.65
CA TRP A 306 5.69 11.12 -1.66
C TRP A 306 5.47 9.76 -2.33
N LYS A 307 5.86 8.69 -1.62
CA LYS A 307 5.58 7.31 -2.01
C LYS A 307 4.18 6.94 -1.58
N ASP A 308 3.30 6.68 -2.54
CA ASP A 308 1.91 6.33 -2.29
C ASP A 308 1.73 4.82 -2.16
N VAL A 309 0.86 4.37 -1.27
CA VAL A 309 0.49 2.95 -1.14
C VAL A 309 -0.96 2.84 -1.59
N PRO A 310 -1.26 2.18 -2.72
CA PRO A 310 -2.63 2.06 -3.19
C PRO A 310 -3.46 1.23 -2.21
N GLU A 311 -4.72 1.61 -1.99
CA GLU A 311 -5.62 0.84 -1.12
C GLU A 311 -5.83 -0.58 -1.66
N CYS A 312 -6.11 -0.68 -2.96
CA CYS A 312 -6.28 -1.95 -3.65
C CYS A 312 -5.83 -1.88 -5.11
N TYR A 313 -5.42 -3.04 -5.63
CA TYR A 313 -4.95 -3.30 -6.99
C TYR A 313 -5.60 -4.58 -7.48
N SER A 314 -6.40 -4.53 -8.55
CA SER A 314 -7.26 -5.64 -8.96
C SER A 314 -7.20 -5.89 -10.46
N SER A 315 -7.16 -7.16 -10.85
CA SER A 315 -7.34 -7.57 -12.25
C SER A 315 -8.79 -7.47 -12.74
N LEU A 316 -9.75 -7.22 -11.83
CA LEU A 316 -11.11 -6.85 -12.18
C LEU A 316 -11.28 -5.32 -12.10
N PRO A 317 -11.77 -4.67 -13.16
CA PRO A 317 -12.06 -3.24 -13.12
C PRO A 317 -13.29 -2.96 -12.22
N GLY A 318 -13.15 -2.07 -11.25
CA GLY A 318 -14.24 -1.55 -10.43
C GLY A 318 -14.63 -2.39 -9.20
N ALA A 319 -15.65 -1.94 -8.46
CA ALA A 319 -16.20 -2.59 -7.27
C ALA A 319 -17.17 -3.73 -7.65
N VAL A 320 -16.71 -4.65 -8.49
CA VAL A 320 -17.49 -5.83 -8.89
C VAL A 320 -17.41 -6.86 -7.76
N SER A 321 -18.53 -7.47 -7.39
CA SER A 321 -18.51 -8.56 -6.42
C SER A 321 -17.64 -9.69 -6.96
N ILE A 322 -16.55 -9.97 -6.25
CA ILE A 322 -15.64 -11.05 -6.62
C ILE A 322 -16.39 -12.36 -6.41
N PRO A 323 -16.36 -13.30 -7.38
CA PRO A 323 -16.97 -14.61 -7.23
C PRO A 323 -16.26 -15.43 -6.13
N PHE A 324 -16.55 -16.73 -6.06
CA PHE A 324 -15.89 -17.65 -5.13
C PHE A 324 -14.35 -17.47 -5.11
N ALA A 325 -13.83 -16.87 -4.05
CA ALA A 325 -12.44 -16.46 -3.90
C ALA A 325 -11.83 -17.01 -2.60
N TYR A 326 -10.51 -17.17 -2.61
CA TYR A 326 -9.73 -17.43 -1.40
C TYR A 326 -8.90 -16.20 -1.05
N SER A 327 -9.02 -15.75 0.20
CA SER A 327 -8.32 -14.58 0.75
C SER A 327 -7.27 -15.01 1.75
N LEU A 328 -6.10 -14.40 1.70
CA LEU A 328 -5.03 -14.58 2.67
C LEU A 328 -4.48 -13.21 3.10
N GLU A 329 -4.26 -13.04 4.41
CA GLU A 329 -3.75 -11.80 4.98
C GLU A 329 -2.39 -12.02 5.65
N ARG A 330 -1.49 -11.03 5.51
CA ARG A 330 -0.18 -11.00 6.18
C ARG A 330 0.14 -9.57 6.61
N ASN A 331 0.78 -9.43 7.76
CA ASN A 331 1.34 -8.14 8.18
C ASN A 331 2.65 -7.90 7.43
N VAL A 332 2.81 -6.69 6.91
CA VAL A 332 4.00 -6.25 6.17
C VAL A 332 4.37 -4.83 6.56
N MET A 333 5.64 -4.48 6.40
CA MET A 333 6.14 -3.12 6.57
C MET A 333 6.36 -2.48 5.20
N ILE A 334 5.86 -1.27 4.99
CA ILE A 334 6.03 -0.49 3.76
C ILE A 334 6.42 0.93 4.15
N GLY A 335 7.58 1.41 3.71
CA GLY A 335 8.04 2.77 4.01
C GLY A 335 8.12 3.10 5.51
N GLY A 336 8.36 2.10 6.37
CA GLY A 336 8.41 2.27 7.84
C GLY A 336 7.04 2.27 8.54
N SER A 337 5.94 2.09 7.81
CA SER A 337 4.59 1.95 8.33
C SER A 337 4.11 0.49 8.25
N SER A 338 3.28 0.07 9.20
CA SER A 338 2.70 -1.29 9.24
C SER A 338 1.38 -1.38 8.47
N TYR A 339 1.29 -2.38 7.59
CA TYR A 339 0.10 -2.69 6.79
C TYR A 339 -0.30 -4.15 6.94
N THR A 340 -1.60 -4.42 6.83
CA THR A 340 -2.14 -5.74 6.50
C THR A 340 -2.28 -5.83 4.99
N MET A 341 -1.46 -6.69 4.37
CA MET A 341 -1.59 -7.03 2.97
C MET A 341 -2.58 -8.18 2.82
N ARG A 342 -3.65 -7.96 2.05
CA ARG A 342 -4.64 -8.98 1.68
C ARG A 342 -4.45 -9.38 0.22
N VAL A 343 -4.27 -10.67 -0.03
CA VAL A 343 -4.26 -11.26 -1.37
C VAL A 343 -5.54 -12.06 -1.54
N GLN A 344 -6.33 -11.71 -2.56
CA GLN A 344 -7.51 -12.46 -2.98
C GLN A 344 -7.29 -13.03 -4.36
N VAL A 345 -7.59 -14.32 -4.51
CA VAL A 345 -7.52 -15.04 -5.78
C VAL A 345 -8.85 -15.71 -6.02
N TRP A 346 -9.39 -15.57 -7.22
CA TRP A 346 -10.62 -16.22 -7.66
C TRP A 346 -10.38 -16.88 -9.00
N ARG A 347 -11.21 -17.86 -9.34
CA ARG A 347 -11.17 -18.50 -10.65
C ARG A 347 -11.94 -17.67 -11.66
N MET A 348 -11.37 -17.43 -12.84
CA MET A 348 -12.08 -16.83 -13.96
C MET A 348 -12.87 -17.94 -14.66
N THR A 349 -14.18 -18.00 -14.43
CA THR A 349 -15.08 -18.85 -15.21
C THR A 349 -15.35 -18.15 -16.54
N TRP A 350 -14.91 -18.76 -17.64
CA TRP A 350 -15.30 -18.36 -18.99
C TRP A 350 -16.59 -19.07 -19.39
#